data_AF-A0A6A7AVI5-F1
#
_entry.id   AF-A0A6A7AVI5-F1
#
_cell.length_a   1.000
_cell.length_b   1.000
_cell.length_c   1.000
_cell.angle_alpha   90.00
_cell.angle_beta   90.00
_cell.angle_gamma   90.00
#
_symmetry.space_group_name_H-M   'P 1'
#
loop_
_entity.id
_entity.type
_entity.pdbx_description
1 polymer ?
#
loop_
_entity_poly.entity_id
_entity_poly.type
_entity_poly.pdbx_seq_one_letter_code
_entity_poly.pdbx_strand_id
1 'polypeptide(L)'
;MALSTSIAPQQIMEKSTRSRVVKSLGPSSFGGRLSSIVSIITVSPCNVLTTAQSNSLQVAKMRFTLAALVLPIAVNAAHYSSAEYASGQVHQKLMKLKNDQWAHDAAEGKQESSQWQSWKSANKGVWKGGKDNRIKCKDGLAIAEAGNANQTFRCKNMDLYDFVNHADLGGPEGQGSSSWGWTARNGREFGIVGQFSGAAFVEILKDGQIQYMGRLPAQSVGSRWREIRVLNDYVIIGSEAVGHNVQIFDMKKLLTVDPKSPKTFDPKTELVGLWDQLPVGRTHNVVVDWDTDSILAVGAQPRNQTCKAGLQYIDLKNPSKPTSPGCASQDGYVHDAQCVIYNGPDRRFRGRNICIGYNEDTVTVYDSTKKDGNPASEVLSRLSYPGATYCHQGWWTERNWHQYVLLNDELDEQEKVGPAASGRPVTHIIDFTDLRNPKATGTFFATDHKAIDHNLYIVNGLAYQSNYGAGIWVHDVRSVSKDPSGKAVSVEGFFDIYPEDDSVGGIVQFVGTWSHFLFPSGYILVNTIERGAFTVKLANGRGAGKGPGFGGKSRGQGR
;
A
#
# COMPACT_ATOMS: atom_id res chain seq x y z
N MET A 1 49.74 36.89 -18.46
CA MET A 1 50.19 35.48 -18.53
C MET A 1 48.93 34.64 -18.67
N ALA A 2 48.39 34.59 -19.90
CA ALA A 2 48.52 33.51 -20.89
C ALA A 2 47.38 32.48 -20.69
N LEU A 3 46.17 32.67 -21.23
CA LEU A 3 45.68 32.51 -22.63
C LEU A 3 45.43 31.07 -23.08
N SER A 4 44.32 30.94 -23.83
CA SER A 4 43.90 29.85 -24.75
C SER A 4 43.05 28.73 -24.13
N THR A 5 41.96 28.23 -24.73
CA THR A 5 41.31 28.52 -26.02
C THR A 5 39.92 27.86 -26.03
N SER A 6 38.99 28.46 -26.78
CA SER A 6 37.77 27.84 -27.30
C SER A 6 38.07 26.68 -28.25
N ILE A 7 37.08 25.80 -28.50
CA ILE A 7 36.70 25.24 -29.82
C ILE A 7 35.54 24.25 -29.60
N ALA A 8 34.39 24.54 -30.21
CA ALA A 8 33.47 23.52 -30.73
C ALA A 8 33.85 23.27 -32.21
N PRO A 9 33.59 22.09 -32.78
CA PRO A 9 32.52 22.08 -33.78
C PRO A 9 31.75 20.75 -33.99
N GLN A 10 30.56 20.94 -34.57
CA GLN A 10 29.94 20.21 -35.69
C GLN A 10 29.16 18.91 -35.50
N GLN A 11 27.86 19.10 -35.80
CA GLN A 11 26.90 18.20 -36.42
C GLN A 11 27.48 17.20 -37.44
N ILE A 12 26.96 15.97 -37.39
CA ILE A 12 26.80 15.12 -38.57
C ILE A 12 25.32 14.75 -38.69
N MET A 13 24.73 15.18 -39.80
CA MET A 13 23.48 14.66 -40.35
C MET A 13 23.75 13.28 -40.95
N GLU A 14 22.88 12.31 -40.68
CA GLU A 14 22.68 11.21 -41.63
C GLU A 14 21.18 11.05 -41.91
N LYS A 15 20.86 11.22 -43.19
CA LYS A 15 19.56 10.98 -43.82
C LYS A 15 19.56 9.57 -44.40
N SER A 16 18.33 9.08 -44.61
CA SER A 16 17.93 8.03 -45.57
C SER A 16 17.98 6.61 -44.98
N THR A 17 16.97 5.74 -45.14
CA THR A 17 16.12 5.56 -46.31
C THR A 17 14.82 4.83 -45.95
N ARG A 18 13.71 5.23 -46.58
CA ARG A 18 12.45 4.49 -46.64
C ARG A 18 12.65 3.17 -47.40
N SER A 19 12.02 2.09 -46.93
CA SER A 19 11.56 0.99 -47.79
C SER A 19 10.06 0.81 -47.60
N ARG A 20 9.39 0.57 -48.72
CA ARG A 20 7.94 0.47 -48.91
C ARG A 20 7.68 -0.86 -49.61
N VAL A 21 6.41 -1.27 -49.60
CA VAL A 21 5.77 -2.35 -50.40
C VAL A 21 5.97 -3.73 -49.72
N VAL A 22 4.96 -4.58 -49.47
CA VAL A 22 3.88 -5.04 -50.36
C VAL A 22 2.65 -5.53 -49.56
N LYS A 23 1.45 -5.22 -50.10
CA LYS A 23 0.14 -5.84 -49.81
C LYS A 23 -0.02 -7.15 -50.60
N SER A 24 -0.64 -8.18 -50.00
CA SER A 24 -1.46 -9.18 -50.70
C SER A 24 -2.45 -9.79 -49.70
N LEU A 25 -3.75 -9.45 -49.72
CA LEU A 25 -4.82 -10.15 -50.46
C LEU A 25 -4.88 -11.66 -50.17
N GLY A 26 -5.97 -12.09 -49.49
CA GLY A 26 -6.48 -13.47 -49.53
C GLY A 26 -7.04 -13.82 -50.93
N PRO A 27 -7.59 -15.02 -51.17
CA PRO A 27 -8.76 -15.52 -50.43
C PRO A 27 -8.83 -17.07 -50.27
N SER A 28 -9.89 -17.54 -49.61
CA SER A 28 -10.80 -18.61 -50.07
C SER A 28 -11.20 -19.66 -49.02
N SER A 29 -12.51 -19.82 -48.95
CA SER A 29 -13.35 -20.78 -48.27
C SER A 29 -13.20 -22.21 -48.78
N PHE A 30 -13.34 -23.21 -47.91
CA PHE A 30 -14.00 -24.48 -48.24
C PHE A 30 -14.73 -25.02 -47.01
N GLY A 31 -16.01 -25.38 -47.20
CA GLY A 31 -16.85 -26.02 -46.21
C GLY A 31 -16.76 -27.55 -46.26
N GLY A 32 -17.34 -28.19 -45.25
CA GLY A 32 -17.52 -29.63 -45.20
C GLY A 32 -18.30 -30.06 -43.96
N ARG A 33 -19.56 -30.46 -44.16
CA ARG A 33 -20.48 -31.12 -43.19
C ARG A 33 -20.04 -32.56 -42.91
N LEU A 34 -20.40 -33.10 -41.72
CA LEU A 34 -20.87 -34.48 -41.43
C LEU A 34 -21.11 -34.53 -39.90
N SER A 35 -22.33 -34.36 -39.38
CA SER A 35 -23.44 -35.32 -39.17
C SER A 35 -23.12 -36.57 -38.33
N SER A 36 -23.81 -36.63 -37.17
CA SER A 36 -24.32 -37.83 -36.46
C SER A 36 -23.27 -38.71 -35.76
N ILE A 37 -23.43 -39.13 -34.50
CA ILE A 37 -24.42 -40.12 -34.03
C ILE A 37 -24.64 -40.00 -32.51
N VAL A 38 -25.91 -40.11 -32.12
CA VAL A 38 -26.45 -40.31 -30.78
C VAL A 38 -26.23 -41.76 -30.34
N SER A 39 -25.89 -42.01 -29.07
CA SER A 39 -26.36 -43.21 -28.36
C SER A 39 -26.34 -43.03 -26.84
N ILE A 40 -27.54 -43.14 -26.28
CA ILE A 40 -27.92 -43.22 -24.87
C ILE A 40 -27.87 -44.70 -24.48
N ILE A 41 -27.25 -45.07 -23.35
CA ILE A 41 -27.70 -46.22 -22.54
C ILE A 41 -27.50 -45.92 -21.04
N THR A 42 -28.62 -45.84 -20.33
CA THR A 42 -28.78 -45.95 -18.87
C THR A 42 -28.83 -47.40 -18.43
N VAL A 43 -28.15 -47.81 -17.34
CA VAL A 43 -28.65 -48.82 -16.37
C VAL A 43 -27.95 -48.63 -15.01
N SER A 44 -28.72 -48.73 -13.92
CA SER A 44 -28.31 -48.77 -12.49
C SER A 44 -28.80 -50.11 -11.89
N PRO A 45 -28.71 -50.37 -10.57
CA PRO A 45 -27.60 -50.94 -9.80
C PRO A 45 -27.86 -52.41 -9.36
N CYS A 46 -26.89 -53.08 -8.73
CA CYS A 46 -27.13 -54.35 -8.01
C CYS A 46 -26.39 -54.42 -6.67
N ASN A 47 -27.16 -54.55 -5.60
CA ASN A 47 -26.78 -54.99 -4.27
C ASN A 47 -26.50 -56.49 -4.25
N VAL A 48 -25.51 -56.94 -3.49
CA VAL A 48 -25.50 -58.30 -2.91
C VAL A 48 -25.02 -58.22 -1.46
N LEU A 49 -25.95 -58.56 -0.55
CA LEU A 49 -25.71 -59.00 0.82
C LEU A 49 -25.19 -60.44 0.80
N THR A 50 -24.20 -60.76 1.64
CA THR A 50 -24.05 -62.11 2.20
C THR A 50 -23.66 -62.03 3.68
N THR A 51 -24.29 -62.90 4.45
CA THR A 51 -24.31 -62.99 5.92
C THR A 51 -23.32 -64.02 6.46
N ALA A 52 -22.69 -63.65 7.58
CA ALA A 52 -22.39 -64.43 8.79
C ALA A 52 -21.60 -65.75 8.72
N GLN A 53 -20.51 -65.84 9.49
CA GLN A 53 -20.45 -66.79 10.62
C GLN A 53 -19.36 -66.42 11.65
N SER A 54 -19.72 -66.66 12.90
CA SER A 54 -19.05 -66.40 14.16
C SER A 54 -17.85 -67.32 14.41
N ASN A 55 -16.79 -66.79 15.05
CA ASN A 55 -16.03 -67.55 16.03
C ASN A 55 -15.58 -66.65 17.17
N SER A 56 -16.00 -67.03 18.37
CA SER A 56 -15.73 -66.41 19.66
C SER A 56 -14.37 -66.85 20.18
N LEU A 57 -13.48 -65.89 20.45
CA LEU A 57 -12.32 -66.06 21.32
C LEU A 57 -12.26 -64.86 22.25
N GLN A 58 -12.47 -65.13 23.54
CA GLN A 58 -12.30 -64.17 24.62
C GLN A 58 -10.85 -63.70 24.65
N VAL A 59 -10.64 -62.40 24.44
CA VAL A 59 -9.38 -61.72 24.78
C VAL A 59 -9.73 -60.60 25.75
N ALA A 60 -8.99 -60.60 26.86
CA ALA A 60 -9.16 -59.71 28.00
C ALA A 60 -9.29 -58.24 27.57
N LYS A 61 -10.25 -57.53 28.20
CA LYS A 61 -10.39 -56.07 28.12
C LYS A 61 -9.15 -55.40 28.74
N MET A 62 -8.10 -55.20 27.96
CA MET A 62 -7.13 -54.15 28.24
C MET A 62 -7.76 -52.83 27.78
N ARG A 63 -8.21 -52.03 28.74
CA ARG A 63 -8.58 -50.63 28.49
C ARG A 63 -7.30 -49.88 28.10
N PHE A 64 -6.97 -49.87 26.82
CA PHE A 64 -6.15 -48.81 26.27
C PHE A 64 -7.00 -47.55 26.30
N THR A 65 -6.79 -46.70 27.31
CA THR A 65 -7.06 -45.28 27.14
C THR A 65 -6.28 -44.85 25.91
N LEU A 66 -6.98 -44.58 24.81
CA LEU A 66 -6.49 -43.70 23.77
C LEU A 66 -6.27 -42.36 24.47
N ALA A 67 -5.10 -42.17 25.07
CA ALA A 67 -4.53 -40.85 25.19
C ALA A 67 -4.38 -40.42 23.74
N ALA A 68 -5.36 -39.69 23.22
CA ALA A 68 -5.17 -38.90 22.03
C ALA A 68 -3.97 -38.01 22.34
N LEU A 69 -2.80 -38.40 21.85
CA LEU A 69 -1.70 -37.49 21.65
C LEU A 69 -2.27 -36.44 20.69
N VAL A 70 -2.81 -35.38 21.28
CA VAL A 70 -2.94 -34.09 20.61
C VAL A 70 -1.49 -33.68 20.37
N LEU A 71 -0.93 -34.18 19.28
CA LEU A 71 0.23 -33.56 18.66
C LEU A 71 -0.13 -32.07 18.54
N PRO A 72 0.71 -31.14 19.02
CA PRO A 72 0.49 -29.74 18.72
C PRO A 72 0.44 -29.67 17.20
N ILE A 73 -0.72 -29.29 16.66
CA ILE A 73 -0.86 -28.98 15.24
C ILE A 73 0.27 -28.02 14.96
N ALA A 74 1.18 -28.41 14.06
CA ALA A 74 2.32 -27.62 13.67
C ALA A 74 1.83 -26.19 13.41
N VAL A 75 2.33 -25.27 14.23
CA VAL A 75 1.95 -23.87 14.23
C VAL A 75 2.14 -23.34 12.82
N ASN A 76 1.10 -22.67 12.31
CA ASN A 76 1.07 -21.84 11.11
C ASN A 76 2.44 -21.21 10.82
N ALA A 77 3.25 -21.88 10.01
CA ALA A 77 4.54 -21.37 9.59
C ALA A 77 4.33 -20.49 8.34
N ALA A 78 5.13 -19.45 8.22
CA ALA A 78 5.24 -18.68 6.99
C ALA A 78 5.58 -19.60 5.82
N HIS A 79 5.24 -19.16 4.61
CA HIS A 79 5.40 -19.96 3.39
C HIS A 79 6.86 -20.33 3.12
N TYR A 80 7.78 -19.40 3.35
CA TYR A 80 9.22 -19.62 3.24
C TYR A 80 9.84 -19.94 4.60
N SER A 81 11.05 -20.50 4.60
CA SER A 81 11.78 -20.77 5.84
C SER A 81 12.25 -19.47 6.51
N SER A 82 12.36 -19.48 7.84
CA SER A 82 12.88 -18.33 8.59
C SER A 82 14.29 -17.90 8.15
N ALA A 83 15.10 -18.81 7.57
CA ALA A 83 16.42 -18.48 7.04
C ALA A 83 16.34 -17.66 5.73
N GLU A 84 15.36 -17.95 4.87
CA GLU A 84 15.11 -17.19 3.64
C GLU A 84 14.63 -15.76 3.98
N TYR A 85 13.77 -15.60 4.98
CA TYR A 85 13.37 -14.28 5.48
C TYR A 85 14.52 -13.53 6.15
N ALA A 86 15.24 -14.17 7.09
CA ALA A 86 16.35 -13.54 7.81
C ALA A 86 17.47 -13.07 6.87
N SER A 87 17.74 -13.82 5.78
CA SER A 87 18.72 -13.44 4.76
C SER A 87 18.22 -12.33 3.82
N GLY A 88 16.91 -12.07 3.77
CA GLY A 88 16.28 -11.13 2.84
C GLY A 88 16.05 -11.69 1.44
N GLN A 89 16.14 -13.01 1.25
CA GLN A 89 15.89 -13.65 -0.06
C GLN A 89 14.44 -13.43 -0.52
N VAL A 90 13.47 -13.52 0.39
CA VAL A 90 12.05 -13.30 0.06
C VAL A 90 11.81 -11.84 -0.37
N HIS A 91 12.39 -10.87 0.34
CA HIS A 91 12.37 -9.47 -0.06
C HIS A 91 12.99 -9.27 -1.45
N GLN A 92 14.17 -9.84 -1.70
CA GLN A 92 14.83 -9.73 -3.00
C GLN A 92 14.00 -10.35 -4.12
N LYS A 93 13.28 -11.45 -3.86
CA LYS A 93 12.32 -12.03 -4.79
C LYS A 93 11.20 -11.03 -5.12
N LEU A 94 10.54 -10.46 -4.12
CA LEU A 94 9.47 -9.47 -4.33
C LEU A 94 9.99 -8.23 -5.10
N MET A 95 11.15 -7.70 -4.73
CA MET A 95 11.76 -6.57 -5.42
C MET A 95 12.10 -6.89 -6.88
N LYS A 96 12.53 -8.13 -7.15
CA LYS A 96 12.79 -8.58 -8.53
C LYS A 96 11.49 -8.67 -9.33
N LEU A 97 10.43 -9.23 -8.77
CA LEU A 97 9.11 -9.30 -9.43
C LEU A 97 8.60 -7.90 -9.81
N LYS A 98 8.65 -6.95 -8.87
CA LYS A 98 8.28 -5.54 -9.12
C LYS A 98 9.12 -4.92 -10.23
N ASN A 99 10.45 -5.00 -10.13
CA ASN A 99 11.34 -4.37 -11.10
C ASN A 99 11.25 -4.98 -12.50
N ASP A 100 11.14 -6.31 -12.62
CA ASP A 100 11.00 -6.98 -13.92
C ASP A 100 9.70 -6.55 -14.62
N GLN A 101 8.58 -6.54 -13.87
CA GLN A 101 7.28 -6.07 -14.38
C GLN A 101 7.36 -4.61 -14.84
N TRP A 102 7.90 -3.74 -14.00
CA TRP A 102 7.96 -2.31 -14.32
C TRP A 102 8.94 -1.98 -15.44
N ALA A 103 10.03 -2.73 -15.59
CA ALA A 103 10.94 -2.59 -16.72
C ALA A 103 10.23 -3.00 -18.02
N HIS A 104 9.43 -4.07 -17.99
CA HIS A 104 8.58 -4.45 -19.10
C HIS A 104 7.54 -3.35 -19.43
N ASP A 105 6.82 -2.84 -18.44
CA ASP A 105 5.82 -1.78 -18.66
C ASP A 105 6.43 -0.49 -19.18
N ALA A 106 7.63 -0.12 -18.70
CA ALA A 106 8.38 1.02 -19.23
C ALA A 106 8.78 0.80 -20.70
N ALA A 107 9.23 -0.40 -21.07
CA ALA A 107 9.57 -0.74 -22.46
C ALA A 107 8.34 -0.71 -23.39
N GLU A 108 7.14 -0.96 -22.86
CA GLU A 108 5.88 -0.83 -23.59
C GLU A 108 5.30 0.61 -23.58
N GLY A 109 5.98 1.56 -22.93
CA GLY A 109 5.55 2.94 -22.82
C GLY A 109 4.38 3.18 -21.86
N LYS A 110 4.00 2.20 -21.03
CA LYS A 110 2.89 2.34 -20.05
C LYS A 110 3.22 3.30 -18.91
N GLN A 111 4.51 3.54 -18.66
CA GLN A 111 4.98 4.53 -17.66
C GLN A 111 5.21 5.93 -18.24
N GLU A 112 4.88 6.17 -19.52
CA GLU A 112 4.93 7.50 -20.10
C GLU A 112 3.79 8.36 -19.55
N SER A 113 4.00 9.03 -18.41
CA SER A 113 2.94 9.71 -17.66
C SER A 113 2.18 10.77 -18.50
N SER A 114 2.87 11.40 -19.45
CA SER A 114 2.29 12.43 -20.33
C SER A 114 1.19 11.91 -21.27
N GLN A 115 1.07 10.58 -21.48
CA GLN A 115 -0.02 9.99 -22.25
C GLN A 115 -1.38 10.18 -21.56
N TRP A 116 -1.38 10.34 -20.23
CA TRP A 116 -2.57 10.56 -19.43
C TRP A 116 -2.80 12.07 -19.28
N GLN A 117 -3.77 12.63 -19.98
CA GLN A 117 -3.99 14.09 -19.91
C GLN A 117 -4.57 14.49 -18.55
N SER A 118 -3.84 15.33 -17.82
CA SER A 118 -4.37 16.03 -16.65
C SER A 118 -5.63 16.79 -17.03
N TRP A 119 -6.61 16.83 -16.13
CA TRP A 119 -7.92 17.39 -16.47
C TRP A 119 -7.89 18.87 -16.77
N LYS A 120 -7.07 19.63 -16.03
CA LYS A 120 -6.81 21.05 -16.33
C LYS A 120 -6.31 21.24 -17.77
N SER A 121 -5.36 20.43 -18.21
CA SER A 121 -4.77 20.48 -19.56
C SER A 121 -5.75 20.01 -20.64
N ALA A 122 -6.62 19.04 -20.32
CA ALA A 122 -7.65 18.53 -21.22
C ALA A 122 -8.92 19.40 -21.29
N ASN A 123 -8.98 20.52 -20.55
CA ASN A 123 -10.19 21.31 -20.32
C ASN A 123 -11.38 20.45 -19.83
N LYS A 124 -11.10 19.41 -19.03
CA LYS A 124 -12.08 18.58 -18.33
C LYS A 124 -12.35 19.19 -16.95
N GLY A 125 -13.60 19.22 -16.48
CA GLY A 125 -13.97 19.85 -15.21
C GLY A 125 -14.30 21.36 -15.32
N VAL A 126 -14.13 22.11 -14.22
CA VAL A 126 -14.65 23.49 -13.97
C VAL A 126 -14.50 24.48 -15.14
N TRP A 127 -13.54 24.22 -16.04
CA TRP A 127 -13.24 25.05 -17.20
C TRP A 127 -14.26 24.95 -18.36
N LYS A 128 -15.26 24.05 -18.29
CA LYS A 128 -16.41 23.99 -19.22
C LYS A 128 -17.80 23.79 -18.56
N GLY A 129 -18.02 24.29 -17.34
CA GLY A 129 -19.38 24.59 -16.87
C GLY A 129 -20.32 23.40 -16.59
N GLY A 130 -19.80 22.25 -16.13
CA GLY A 130 -20.65 21.23 -15.49
C GLY A 130 -21.10 21.70 -14.09
N LYS A 131 -22.38 21.52 -13.73
CA LYS A 131 -22.93 22.06 -12.47
C LYS A 131 -22.32 21.49 -11.17
N ASP A 132 -21.62 20.35 -11.23
CA ASP A 132 -21.24 19.57 -10.04
C ASP A 132 -19.72 19.34 -9.83
N ASN A 133 -18.85 19.92 -10.68
CA ASN A 133 -17.37 19.85 -10.59
C ASN A 133 -16.77 18.46 -10.31
N ARG A 134 -17.42 17.39 -10.80
CA ARG A 134 -16.99 16.01 -10.62
C ARG A 134 -17.63 15.08 -11.65
N ILE A 135 -17.05 13.89 -11.79
CA ILE A 135 -17.65 12.76 -12.50
C ILE A 135 -18.30 11.86 -11.47
N LYS A 136 -19.61 11.71 -11.60
CA LYS A 136 -20.38 10.87 -10.70
C LYS A 136 -20.22 9.41 -11.08
N CYS A 137 -20.13 8.57 -10.06
CA CYS A 137 -20.34 7.15 -10.24
C CYS A 137 -21.82 6.90 -10.54
N LYS A 138 -22.13 6.47 -11.74
CA LYS A 138 -23.49 6.18 -12.19
C LYS A 138 -23.53 4.79 -12.80
N ASP A 139 -24.45 3.96 -12.30
CA ASP A 139 -24.67 2.60 -12.79
C ASP A 139 -23.38 1.74 -12.79
N GLY A 140 -22.53 1.95 -11.77
CA GLY A 140 -21.26 1.24 -11.59
C GLY A 140 -20.07 1.81 -12.35
N LEU A 141 -20.24 2.91 -13.09
CA LEU A 141 -19.21 3.50 -13.94
C LEU A 141 -19.04 5.02 -13.72
N ALA A 142 -17.80 5.47 -13.80
CA ALA A 142 -17.42 6.88 -13.88
C ALA A 142 -16.72 7.12 -15.23
N ILE A 143 -17.40 7.82 -16.13
CA ILE A 143 -16.94 8.01 -17.52
C ILE A 143 -16.32 9.40 -17.67
N ALA A 144 -14.98 9.47 -17.74
CA ALA A 144 -14.22 10.69 -17.96
C ALA A 144 -14.09 11.09 -19.42
N GLU A 145 -14.23 10.14 -20.33
CA GLU A 145 -14.25 10.40 -21.76
C GLU A 145 -15.11 9.36 -22.47
N ALA A 146 -16.20 9.82 -23.09
CA ALA A 146 -17.15 8.94 -23.74
C ALA A 146 -16.47 8.15 -24.87
N GLY A 147 -16.63 6.83 -24.86
CA GLY A 147 -16.06 5.93 -25.86
C GLY A 147 -14.60 5.54 -25.62
N ASN A 148 -13.97 6.03 -24.55
CA ASN A 148 -12.61 5.68 -24.18
C ASN A 148 -12.62 4.75 -22.96
N ALA A 149 -12.29 3.47 -23.18
CA ALA A 149 -12.27 2.44 -22.14
C ALA A 149 -11.25 2.78 -21.03
N ASN A 150 -10.09 3.32 -21.39
CA ASN A 150 -9.04 3.71 -20.42
C ASN A 150 -9.39 4.98 -19.63
N GLN A 151 -10.56 5.56 -19.88
CA GLN A 151 -11.14 6.70 -19.17
C GLN A 151 -12.56 6.39 -18.68
N THR A 152 -12.89 5.09 -18.56
CA THR A 152 -14.14 4.57 -18.03
C THR A 152 -13.82 3.69 -16.85
N PHE A 153 -14.04 4.20 -15.64
CA PHE A 153 -13.62 3.59 -14.39
C PHE A 153 -14.79 2.85 -13.74
N ARG A 154 -14.57 1.62 -13.24
CA ARG A 154 -15.54 0.98 -12.35
C ARG A 154 -15.58 1.71 -11.01
N CYS A 155 -16.76 1.81 -10.45
CA CYS A 155 -16.93 2.49 -9.18
C CYS A 155 -18.18 2.00 -8.44
N LYS A 156 -18.20 2.26 -7.13
CA LYS A 156 -19.39 2.13 -6.30
C LYS A 156 -19.36 3.24 -5.26
N ASN A 157 -20.42 4.07 -5.23
CA ASN A 157 -20.60 5.10 -4.20
C ASN A 157 -19.37 6.04 -4.04
N MET A 158 -18.59 6.28 -5.09
CA MET A 158 -17.40 7.13 -5.05
C MET A 158 -17.27 7.93 -6.34
N ASP A 159 -17.25 9.25 -6.21
CA ASP A 159 -17.17 10.18 -7.34
C ASP A 159 -15.71 10.62 -7.56
N LEU A 160 -15.34 10.87 -8.82
CA LEU A 160 -14.02 11.37 -9.23
C LEU A 160 -14.06 12.88 -9.39
N TYR A 161 -13.16 13.58 -8.73
CA TYR A 161 -13.12 15.05 -8.70
C TYR A 161 -12.03 15.63 -9.58
N ASP A 162 -10.84 15.03 -9.59
CA ASP A 162 -9.74 15.53 -10.42
C ASP A 162 -8.69 14.45 -10.71
N PHE A 163 -7.90 14.68 -11.74
CA PHE A 163 -6.71 13.91 -12.09
C PHE A 163 -5.61 14.82 -12.63
N VAL A 164 -4.41 14.67 -12.07
CA VAL A 164 -3.19 15.32 -12.55
C VAL A 164 -2.09 14.28 -12.71
N ASN A 165 -1.53 14.20 -13.91
CA ASN A 165 -0.47 13.25 -14.22
C ASN A 165 0.85 13.61 -13.50
N HIS A 166 1.78 12.65 -13.40
CA HIS A 166 3.07 12.90 -12.75
C HIS A 166 3.92 13.97 -13.46
N ALA A 167 3.90 14.02 -14.79
CA ALA A 167 4.67 14.98 -15.56
C ALA A 167 4.29 16.44 -15.23
N ASP A 168 2.99 16.73 -15.12
CA ASP A 168 2.44 18.05 -14.75
C ASP A 168 2.69 18.40 -13.27
N LEU A 169 2.94 17.39 -12.43
CA LEU A 169 3.43 17.54 -11.06
C LEU A 169 4.97 17.65 -10.98
N GLY A 170 5.65 17.69 -12.13
CA GLY A 170 7.10 17.86 -12.25
C GLY A 170 7.90 16.57 -12.24
N GLY A 171 7.28 15.39 -12.19
CA GLY A 171 7.96 14.08 -12.23
C GLY A 171 7.65 13.32 -13.53
N PRO A 172 8.31 13.66 -14.66
CA PRO A 172 7.98 13.07 -15.97
C PRO A 172 8.26 11.57 -16.08
N GLU A 173 8.99 10.97 -15.14
CA GLU A 173 9.40 9.56 -15.18
C GLU A 173 8.25 8.55 -15.00
N GLY A 174 7.06 9.01 -14.55
CA GLY A 174 5.87 8.16 -14.42
C GLY A 174 6.05 6.98 -13.46
N GLN A 175 6.59 7.27 -12.28
CA GLN A 175 7.00 6.30 -11.27
C GLN A 175 6.65 6.85 -9.88
N GLY A 176 5.36 6.84 -9.55
CA GLY A 176 4.78 7.27 -8.28
C GLY A 176 4.87 6.22 -7.19
N SER A 177 4.80 6.69 -5.94
CA SER A 177 4.88 5.87 -4.73
C SER A 177 3.96 6.41 -3.64
N SER A 178 4.41 6.45 -2.38
CA SER A 178 3.62 6.90 -1.24
C SER A 178 3.03 8.29 -1.44
N SER A 179 1.97 8.57 -0.70
CA SER A 179 1.31 9.86 -0.65
C SER A 179 0.80 10.10 0.76
N TRP A 180 0.75 11.36 1.14
CA TRP A 180 0.29 11.77 2.46
C TRP A 180 -0.40 13.13 2.38
N GLY A 181 -0.90 13.62 3.51
CA GLY A 181 -1.49 14.94 3.59
C GLY A 181 -1.18 15.68 4.88
N TRP A 182 -1.29 16.99 4.81
CA TRP A 182 -1.19 17.93 5.92
C TRP A 182 -2.34 18.92 5.83
N THR A 183 -3.02 19.17 6.95
CA THR A 183 -4.04 20.21 7.04
C THR A 183 -3.48 21.37 7.84
N ALA A 184 -3.37 22.53 7.21
CA ALA A 184 -2.91 23.74 7.84
C ALA A 184 -3.92 24.25 8.87
N ARG A 185 -3.47 25.05 9.85
CA ARG A 185 -4.34 25.62 10.89
C ARG A 185 -5.49 26.48 10.36
N ASN A 186 -5.35 27.04 9.17
CA ASN A 186 -6.40 27.81 8.50
C ASN A 186 -7.38 26.93 7.68
N GLY A 187 -7.27 25.61 7.77
CA GLY A 187 -8.15 24.65 7.10
C GLY A 187 -7.81 24.35 5.64
N ARG A 188 -6.69 24.87 5.11
CA ARG A 188 -6.18 24.47 3.79
C ARG A 188 -5.60 23.06 3.87
N GLU A 189 -5.85 22.27 2.84
CA GLU A 189 -5.47 20.85 2.77
C GLU A 189 -4.40 20.65 1.71
N PHE A 190 -3.25 20.11 2.09
CA PHE A 190 -2.11 19.91 1.19
C PHE A 190 -1.77 18.43 1.09
N GLY A 191 -1.68 17.94 -0.14
CA GLY A 191 -1.16 16.62 -0.46
C GLY A 191 0.34 16.64 -0.72
N ILE A 192 0.98 15.53 -0.38
CA ILE A 192 2.36 15.22 -0.77
C ILE A 192 2.31 13.97 -1.64
N VAL A 193 2.84 14.06 -2.84
CA VAL A 193 2.80 13.02 -3.87
C VAL A 193 4.23 12.52 -4.13
N GLY A 194 4.53 11.28 -3.73
CA GLY A 194 5.83 10.66 -3.97
C GLY A 194 6.01 10.30 -5.44
N GLN A 195 7.17 10.67 -6.01
CA GLN A 195 7.56 10.45 -7.40
C GLN A 195 9.04 10.07 -7.48
N PHE A 196 9.48 9.34 -8.50
CA PHE A 196 10.86 8.88 -8.64
C PHE A 196 11.93 9.91 -8.27
N SER A 197 11.81 11.15 -8.79
CA SER A 197 12.77 12.23 -8.58
C SER A 197 12.51 13.13 -7.35
N GLY A 198 11.50 12.85 -6.52
CA GLY A 198 11.22 13.64 -5.30
C GLY A 198 9.77 13.55 -4.81
N ALA A 199 9.30 14.59 -4.15
CA ALA A 199 7.92 14.73 -3.70
C ALA A 199 7.30 16.00 -4.28
N ALA A 200 6.17 15.88 -4.96
CA ALA A 200 5.36 17.01 -5.36
C ALA A 200 4.43 17.44 -4.21
N PHE A 201 4.19 18.74 -4.08
CA PHE A 201 3.25 19.34 -3.16
C PHE A 201 2.05 19.87 -3.94
N VAL A 202 0.87 19.51 -3.49
CA VAL A 202 -0.40 19.95 -4.07
C VAL A 202 -1.31 20.50 -2.98
N GLU A 203 -2.18 21.45 -3.31
CA GLU A 203 -3.32 21.83 -2.46
C GLU A 203 -4.58 21.16 -3.01
N ILE A 204 -5.36 20.52 -2.13
CA ILE A 204 -6.69 20.01 -2.46
C ILE A 204 -7.69 21.13 -2.19
N LEU A 205 -8.23 21.69 -3.26
CA LEU A 205 -9.17 22.79 -3.19
C LEU A 205 -10.53 22.33 -2.64
N LYS A 206 -11.38 23.28 -2.24
CA LYS A 206 -12.70 22.99 -1.65
C LYS A 206 -13.63 22.19 -2.58
N ASP A 207 -13.43 22.33 -3.88
CA ASP A 207 -14.13 21.60 -4.93
C ASP A 207 -13.42 20.30 -5.35
N GLY A 208 -12.38 19.87 -4.63
CA GLY A 208 -11.66 18.63 -4.86
C GLY A 208 -10.59 18.70 -5.96
N GLN A 209 -10.43 19.86 -6.62
CA GLN A 209 -9.39 20.05 -7.63
C GLN A 209 -8.00 20.07 -6.99
N ILE A 210 -7.02 19.54 -7.72
CA ILE A 210 -5.61 19.47 -7.35
C ILE A 210 -4.89 20.69 -7.92
N GLN A 211 -4.39 21.54 -7.03
CA GLN A 211 -3.57 22.70 -7.38
C GLN A 211 -2.10 22.40 -7.10
N TYR A 212 -1.26 22.28 -8.13
CA TYR A 212 0.18 22.09 -7.94
C TYR A 212 0.80 23.33 -7.27
N MET A 213 1.57 23.08 -6.20
CA MET A 213 2.24 24.12 -5.41
C MET A 213 3.75 24.10 -5.62
N GLY A 214 4.34 22.99 -6.05
CA GLY A 214 5.78 22.88 -6.22
C GLY A 214 6.28 21.52 -5.79
N ARG A 215 7.59 21.39 -5.59
CA ARG A 215 8.19 20.10 -5.26
C ARG A 215 9.46 20.20 -4.46
N LEU A 216 9.74 19.15 -3.70
CA LEU A 216 11.02 18.89 -3.06
C LEU A 216 11.73 17.75 -3.82
N PRO A 217 12.80 18.01 -4.56
CA PRO A 217 13.61 16.97 -5.19
C PRO A 217 14.21 15.98 -4.17
N ALA A 218 14.50 14.77 -4.64
CA ALA A 218 15.25 13.79 -3.88
C ALA A 218 16.60 14.35 -3.42
N GLN A 219 17.05 13.96 -2.22
CA GLN A 219 18.36 14.36 -1.70
C GLN A 219 19.53 13.66 -2.42
N SER A 220 19.26 12.57 -3.14
CA SER A 220 20.23 11.74 -3.84
C SER A 220 19.69 11.30 -5.21
N VAL A 221 19.97 10.06 -5.63
CA VAL A 221 19.40 9.47 -6.85
C VAL A 221 17.88 9.27 -6.72
N GLY A 222 17.20 9.13 -7.84
CA GLY A 222 15.79 8.79 -7.86
C GLY A 222 15.52 7.37 -7.31
N SER A 223 14.31 7.17 -6.80
CA SER A 223 13.84 5.87 -6.28
C SER A 223 12.33 5.74 -6.48
N ARG A 224 11.91 4.55 -6.92
CA ARG A 224 10.50 4.14 -7.00
C ARG A 224 9.86 3.93 -5.62
N TRP A 225 10.67 3.79 -4.58
CA TRP A 225 10.18 3.65 -3.20
C TRP A 225 10.56 4.88 -2.40
N ARG A 226 9.54 5.62 -1.99
CA ARG A 226 9.65 6.77 -1.11
C ARG A 226 8.41 6.85 -0.26
N GLU A 227 8.66 6.84 1.03
CA GLU A 227 7.62 6.80 2.03
C GLU A 227 7.56 8.11 2.78
N ILE A 228 6.33 8.55 3.01
CA ILE A 228 6.02 9.91 3.44
C ILE A 228 5.09 9.81 4.63
N ARG A 229 5.43 10.51 5.70
CA ARG A 229 4.55 10.71 6.85
C ARG A 229 4.62 12.16 7.30
N VAL A 230 3.57 12.61 7.99
CA VAL A 230 3.53 13.96 8.59
C VAL A 230 3.38 13.85 10.10
N LEU A 231 4.28 14.55 10.80
CA LEU A 231 4.22 14.76 12.25
C LEU A 231 4.12 16.27 12.51
N ASN A 232 2.98 16.70 13.07
CA ASN A 232 2.66 18.11 13.27
C ASN A 232 2.72 18.89 11.93
N ASP A 233 3.60 19.89 11.84
CA ASP A 233 3.80 20.70 10.63
C ASP A 233 5.00 20.22 9.78
N TYR A 234 5.62 19.08 10.13
CA TYR A 234 6.77 18.53 9.42
C TYR A 234 6.38 17.34 8.58
N VAL A 235 6.74 17.36 7.29
CA VAL A 235 6.76 16.15 6.48
C VAL A 235 8.11 15.47 6.61
N ILE A 236 8.07 14.16 6.81
CA ILE A 236 9.19 13.26 6.99
C ILE A 236 9.21 12.33 5.78
N ILE A 237 10.32 12.33 5.04
CA ILE A 237 10.44 11.62 3.77
C ILE A 237 11.64 10.67 3.83
N GLY A 238 11.36 9.38 3.84
CA GLY A 238 12.34 8.30 3.65
C GLY A 238 12.32 7.79 2.22
N SER A 239 13.40 7.09 1.82
CA SER A 239 13.50 6.52 0.48
C SER A 239 14.47 5.35 0.47
N GLU A 240 14.23 4.43 -0.48
CA GLU A 240 15.17 3.36 -0.75
C GLU A 240 16.41 3.78 -1.55
N ALA A 241 16.48 5.04 -2.00
CA ALA A 241 17.67 5.56 -2.67
C ALA A 241 18.89 5.59 -1.72
N VAL A 242 20.02 5.09 -2.20
CA VAL A 242 21.30 5.20 -1.48
C VAL A 242 21.65 6.67 -1.27
N GLY A 243 22.07 7.01 -0.05
CA GLY A 243 22.42 8.37 0.34
C GLY A 243 21.24 9.36 0.44
N HIS A 244 19.99 8.90 0.37
CA HIS A 244 18.81 9.78 0.45
C HIS A 244 18.52 10.26 1.87
N ASN A 245 18.86 9.43 2.86
CA ASN A 245 18.62 9.69 4.27
C ASN A 245 17.13 9.98 4.55
N VAL A 246 16.82 10.62 5.69
CA VAL A 246 15.45 11.06 6.01
C VAL A 246 15.39 12.58 5.97
N GLN A 247 14.63 13.12 5.01
CA GLN A 247 14.40 14.56 4.85
C GLN A 247 13.29 15.04 5.79
N ILE A 248 13.51 16.18 6.44
CA ILE A 248 12.52 16.85 7.30
C ILE A 248 12.23 18.22 6.70
N PHE A 249 10.99 18.45 6.27
CA PHE A 249 10.57 19.70 5.62
C PHE A 249 9.39 20.35 6.36
N ASP A 250 9.42 21.68 6.51
CA ASP A 250 8.34 22.45 7.14
C ASP A 250 7.23 22.76 6.12
N MET A 251 6.08 22.13 6.28
CA MET A 251 4.93 22.27 5.39
C MET A 251 4.36 23.70 5.37
N LYS A 252 4.62 24.52 6.40
CA LYS A 252 4.17 25.92 6.41
C LYS A 252 4.81 26.75 5.31
N LYS A 253 5.94 26.33 4.75
CA LYS A 253 6.56 26.97 3.57
C LYS A 253 5.61 27.01 2.37
N LEU A 254 4.67 26.07 2.27
CA LEU A 254 3.66 26.04 1.20
C LEU A 254 2.61 27.15 1.33
N LEU A 255 2.42 27.72 2.53
CA LEU A 255 1.39 28.73 2.77
C LEU A 255 1.64 30.04 2.02
N THR A 256 2.90 30.33 1.69
CA THR A 256 3.34 31.55 1.02
C THR A 256 3.66 31.35 -0.46
N VAL A 257 3.49 30.14 -0.99
CA VAL A 257 3.75 29.84 -2.40
C VAL A 257 2.61 30.35 -3.26
N ASP A 258 2.93 31.04 -4.36
CA ASP A 258 1.98 31.39 -5.40
C ASP A 258 1.77 30.19 -6.35
N PRO A 259 0.57 29.61 -6.45
CA PRO A 259 0.30 28.49 -7.36
C PRO A 259 0.52 28.81 -8.85
N LYS A 260 0.61 30.09 -9.24
CA LYS A 260 0.98 30.50 -10.61
C LYS A 260 2.48 30.42 -10.87
N SER A 261 3.28 30.37 -9.82
CA SER A 261 4.74 30.17 -9.87
C SER A 261 5.15 29.08 -8.86
N PRO A 262 4.77 27.80 -9.11
CA PRO A 262 5.12 26.69 -8.23
C PRO A 262 6.62 26.65 -7.93
N LYS A 263 6.99 26.30 -6.70
CA LYS A 263 8.39 26.36 -6.24
C LYS A 263 9.08 25.00 -6.26
N THR A 264 10.26 24.93 -6.85
CA THR A 264 11.20 23.82 -6.59
C THR A 264 12.06 24.18 -5.38
N PHE A 265 11.88 23.46 -4.28
CA PHE A 265 12.64 23.68 -3.05
C PHE A 265 14.04 23.05 -3.17
N ASP A 266 15.07 23.69 -2.63
CA ASP A 266 16.43 23.13 -2.61
C ASP A 266 16.62 22.18 -1.40
N PRO A 267 16.84 20.87 -1.60
CA PRO A 267 17.01 19.93 -0.50
C PRO A 267 18.28 20.16 0.34
N LYS A 268 19.22 21.03 -0.10
CA LYS A 268 20.43 21.37 0.67
C LYS A 268 20.24 22.55 1.61
N THR A 269 19.35 23.47 1.27
CA THR A 269 19.22 24.76 1.97
C THR A 269 17.82 25.00 2.55
N GLU A 270 16.82 24.24 2.09
CA GLU A 270 15.41 24.45 2.47
C GLU A 270 14.80 23.28 3.25
N LEU A 271 15.58 22.26 3.63
CA LEU A 271 15.16 21.34 4.68
C LEU A 271 15.23 22.01 6.05
N VAL A 272 14.39 21.56 6.96
CA VAL A 272 14.53 21.89 8.38
C VAL A 272 15.73 21.13 8.94
N GLY A 273 15.83 19.84 8.58
CA GLY A 273 16.96 19.00 8.90
C GLY A 273 17.00 17.75 8.02
N LEU A 274 18.11 17.05 8.13
CA LEU A 274 18.37 15.79 7.47
C LEU A 274 18.89 14.82 8.53
N TRP A 275 18.26 13.66 8.67
CA TRP A 275 18.77 12.60 9.54
C TRP A 275 19.56 11.59 8.71
N ASP A 276 20.88 11.62 8.84
CA ASP A 276 21.86 10.93 8.00
C ASP A 276 22.58 9.78 8.71
N GLN A 277 21.99 9.24 9.78
CA GLN A 277 22.57 8.14 10.56
C GLN A 277 22.18 6.74 10.04
N LEU A 278 21.51 6.67 8.88
CA LEU A 278 21.22 5.42 8.20
C LEU A 278 22.51 4.83 7.61
N PRO A 279 22.75 3.50 7.71
CA PRO A 279 24.02 2.89 7.33
C PRO A 279 24.51 3.22 5.90
N VAL A 280 23.58 3.28 4.94
CA VAL A 280 23.86 3.69 3.55
C VAL A 280 22.88 4.76 3.06
N GLY A 281 22.22 5.46 3.98
CA GLY A 281 21.19 6.45 3.64
C GLY A 281 19.87 5.87 3.07
N ARG A 282 19.65 4.56 3.19
CA ARG A 282 18.46 3.85 2.67
C ARG A 282 17.55 3.40 3.81
N THR A 283 16.27 3.72 3.72
CA THR A 283 15.21 3.18 4.57
C THR A 283 14.02 2.77 3.71
N HIS A 284 13.36 1.66 4.05
CA HIS A 284 12.19 1.24 3.28
C HIS A 284 11.03 2.20 3.55
N ASN A 285 10.77 2.46 4.83
CA ASN A 285 9.66 3.27 5.28
C ASN A 285 10.07 4.20 6.43
N VAL A 286 9.22 5.19 6.70
CA VAL A 286 9.26 6.03 7.88
C VAL A 286 7.92 5.93 8.60
N VAL A 287 7.95 5.78 9.91
CA VAL A 287 6.75 5.60 10.75
C VAL A 287 6.64 6.79 11.69
N VAL A 288 5.41 7.25 11.94
CA VAL A 288 5.11 8.29 12.93
C VAL A 288 4.34 7.66 14.09
N ASP A 289 4.83 7.91 15.29
CA ASP A 289 4.09 7.75 16.53
C ASP A 289 3.57 9.12 16.96
N TRP A 290 2.29 9.40 16.65
CA TRP A 290 1.68 10.68 17.02
C TRP A 290 1.49 10.81 18.54
N ASP A 291 1.38 9.71 19.27
CA ASP A 291 1.08 9.79 20.71
C ASP A 291 2.30 10.25 21.50
N THR A 292 3.50 9.91 21.04
CA THR A 292 4.77 10.35 21.66
C THR A 292 5.54 11.37 20.83
N ASP A 293 4.95 11.89 19.75
CA ASP A 293 5.60 12.77 18.77
C ASP A 293 6.98 12.23 18.32
N SER A 294 7.06 10.93 18.09
CA SER A 294 8.28 10.23 17.71
C SER A 294 8.20 9.72 16.27
N ILE A 295 9.35 9.52 15.65
CA ILE A 295 9.43 8.91 14.32
C ILE A 295 10.44 7.77 14.31
N LEU A 296 10.24 6.84 13.38
CA LEU A 296 11.10 5.69 13.19
C LEU A 296 11.45 5.53 11.72
N ALA A 297 12.66 5.08 11.43
CA ALA A 297 13.02 4.47 10.16
C ALA A 297 12.94 2.94 10.31
N VAL A 298 12.41 2.27 9.29
CA VAL A 298 12.27 0.80 9.27
C VAL A 298 12.72 0.24 7.93
N GLY A 299 13.19 -1.00 7.93
CA GLY A 299 13.69 -1.66 6.71
C GLY A 299 15.01 -1.08 6.22
N ALA A 300 15.72 -0.35 7.08
CA ALA A 300 16.99 0.29 6.76
C ALA A 300 18.07 -0.73 6.38
N GLN A 301 18.53 -0.67 5.13
CA GLN A 301 19.53 -1.58 4.61
C GLN A 301 20.95 -1.13 5.00
N PRO A 302 21.92 -2.06 5.12
CA PRO A 302 21.75 -3.52 4.96
C PRO A 302 21.26 -4.24 6.23
N ARG A 303 20.68 -5.44 6.06
CA ARG A 303 20.14 -6.29 7.16
C ARG A 303 21.20 -6.82 8.15
N ASN A 304 22.49 -6.70 7.83
CA ASN A 304 23.60 -7.20 8.65
C ASN A 304 24.27 -6.13 9.54
N GLN A 305 23.61 -4.99 9.74
CA GLN A 305 24.09 -3.89 10.60
C GLN A 305 23.57 -4.01 12.03
N THR A 306 24.03 -3.11 12.91
CA THR A 306 23.65 -3.00 14.32
C THR A 306 22.13 -3.11 14.57
N CYS A 307 21.33 -2.46 13.71
CA CYS A 307 19.88 -2.43 13.83
C CYS A 307 19.16 -3.51 13.01
N LYS A 308 19.88 -4.30 12.21
CA LYS A 308 19.37 -5.42 11.40
C LYS A 308 18.11 -5.11 10.56
N ALA A 309 18.01 -3.89 10.04
CA ALA A 309 16.83 -3.36 9.34
C ALA A 309 15.52 -3.34 10.16
N GLY A 310 15.61 -3.44 11.49
CA GLY A 310 14.49 -3.30 12.40
C GLY A 310 14.11 -1.84 12.69
N LEU A 311 13.48 -1.60 13.83
CA LEU A 311 13.03 -0.26 14.23
C LEU A 311 14.23 0.63 14.58
N GLN A 312 14.41 1.75 13.91
CA GLN A 312 15.40 2.77 14.28
C GLN A 312 14.69 4.04 14.71
N TYR A 313 14.79 4.41 15.98
CA TYR A 313 14.14 5.61 16.50
C TYR A 313 14.90 6.86 16.06
N ILE A 314 14.15 7.93 15.81
CA ILE A 314 14.68 9.25 15.46
C ILE A 314 14.03 10.28 16.39
N ASP A 315 14.84 11.01 17.14
CA ASP A 315 14.39 12.09 18.04
C ASP A 315 14.36 13.42 17.26
N LEU A 316 13.18 14.04 17.23
CA LEU A 316 12.91 15.33 16.60
C LEU A 316 12.72 16.49 17.59
N LYS A 317 13.17 16.38 18.84
CA LYS A 317 13.20 17.53 19.77
C LYS A 317 13.91 18.76 19.19
N ASN A 318 14.96 18.53 18.40
CA ASN A 318 15.56 19.54 17.54
C ASN A 318 15.53 19.06 16.08
N PRO A 319 14.49 19.40 15.30
CA PRO A 319 14.34 18.92 13.93
C PRO A 319 15.48 19.32 12.98
N SER A 320 16.25 20.36 13.33
CA SER A 320 17.43 20.79 12.55
C SER A 320 18.68 19.95 12.80
N LYS A 321 18.69 19.16 13.88
CA LYS A 321 19.77 18.26 14.28
C LYS A 321 19.16 16.99 14.87
N PRO A 322 18.46 16.19 14.06
CA PRO A 322 17.82 14.95 14.52
C PRO A 322 18.88 13.94 15.01
N THR A 323 18.53 13.15 16.02
CA THR A 323 19.45 12.15 16.60
C THR A 323 18.79 10.77 16.66
N SER A 324 19.59 9.70 16.79
CA SER A 324 19.07 8.34 17.00
C SER A 324 19.28 7.91 18.45
N PRO A 325 18.20 7.79 19.27
CA PRO A 325 18.34 7.32 20.65
C PRO A 325 18.64 5.81 20.74
N GLY A 326 18.27 5.03 19.72
CA GLY A 326 18.49 3.59 19.70
C GLY A 326 17.70 2.87 18.62
N CYS A 327 17.82 1.54 18.60
CA CYS A 327 17.09 0.69 17.67
C CYS A 327 16.72 -0.68 18.24
N ALA A 328 15.66 -1.29 17.72
CA ALA A 328 15.19 -2.64 18.08
C ALA A 328 15.47 -3.60 16.92
N SER A 329 16.50 -4.44 17.10
CA SER A 329 17.03 -5.34 16.07
C SER A 329 16.60 -6.80 16.25
N GLN A 330 15.85 -7.11 17.31
CA GLN A 330 15.67 -8.50 17.77
C GLN A 330 14.95 -9.40 16.76
N ASP A 331 14.08 -8.82 15.93
CA ASP A 331 13.32 -9.55 14.90
C ASP A 331 13.85 -9.33 13.48
N GLY A 332 14.93 -8.57 13.32
CA GLY A 332 15.44 -8.24 12.00
C GLY A 332 14.54 -7.23 11.27
N TYR A 333 14.26 -7.51 10.00
CA TYR A 333 13.64 -6.56 9.08
C TYR A 333 12.21 -6.21 9.48
N VAL A 334 11.92 -4.91 9.54
CA VAL A 334 10.56 -4.38 9.72
C VAL A 334 10.20 -3.60 8.45
N HIS A 335 9.11 -3.97 7.80
CA HIS A 335 8.64 -3.33 6.56
C HIS A 335 7.87 -2.02 6.85
N ASP A 336 6.90 -2.11 7.76
CA ASP A 336 6.12 -0.98 8.28
C ASP A 336 5.81 -1.25 9.77
N ALA A 337 5.34 -0.24 10.48
CA ALA A 337 4.87 -0.40 11.85
C ALA A 337 3.77 0.62 12.19
N GLN A 338 2.99 0.30 13.23
CA GLN A 338 2.10 1.27 13.86
C GLN A 338 2.34 1.30 15.37
N CYS A 339 2.66 2.48 15.88
CA CYS A 339 2.89 2.73 17.30
C CYS A 339 1.74 3.53 17.92
N VAL A 340 1.34 3.16 19.13
CA VAL A 340 0.28 3.82 19.89
C VAL A 340 0.60 3.80 21.38
N ILE A 341 0.04 4.74 22.15
CA ILE A 341 -0.11 4.54 23.60
C ILE A 341 -1.25 3.54 23.79
N TYR A 342 -0.89 2.34 24.21
CA TYR A 342 -1.79 1.20 24.21
C TYR A 342 -2.96 1.39 25.17
N ASN A 343 -4.17 1.24 24.65
CA ASN A 343 -5.41 1.22 25.40
C ASN A 343 -6.27 0.06 24.87
N GLY A 344 -5.99 -1.14 25.33
CA GLY A 344 -6.69 -2.35 24.88
C GLY A 344 -7.05 -3.30 26.03
N PRO A 345 -7.51 -4.52 25.71
CA PRO A 345 -7.92 -5.52 26.70
C PRO A 345 -6.76 -6.03 27.57
N ASP A 346 -5.52 -6.05 27.08
CA ASP A 346 -4.37 -6.53 27.85
C ASP A 346 -3.93 -5.47 28.89
N ARG A 347 -4.47 -5.58 30.10
CA ARG A 347 -4.27 -4.59 31.16
C ARG A 347 -2.81 -4.40 31.58
N ARG A 348 -1.94 -5.39 31.33
CA ARG A 348 -0.52 -5.33 31.73
C ARG A 348 0.25 -4.23 31.00
N PHE A 349 -0.20 -3.86 29.80
CA PHE A 349 0.51 -2.93 28.91
C PHE A 349 -0.26 -1.61 28.68
N ARG A 350 -1.39 -1.37 29.36
CA ARG A 350 -2.12 -0.12 29.22
C ARG A 350 -1.25 1.08 29.60
N GLY A 351 -1.28 2.12 28.77
CA GLY A 351 -0.45 3.32 28.94
C GLY A 351 1.01 3.15 28.52
N ARG A 352 1.45 1.93 28.15
CA ARG A 352 2.75 1.69 27.53
C ARG A 352 2.69 2.06 26.06
N ASN A 353 3.84 2.38 25.48
CA ASN A 353 3.93 2.63 24.05
C ASN A 353 4.17 1.29 23.34
N ILE A 354 3.20 0.85 22.55
CA ILE A 354 3.24 -0.44 21.86
C ILE A 354 3.30 -0.18 20.36
N CYS A 355 4.30 -0.77 19.71
CA CYS A 355 4.42 -0.79 18.26
C CYS A 355 4.12 -2.19 17.73
N ILE A 356 3.27 -2.27 16.73
CA ILE A 356 3.06 -3.48 15.93
C ILE A 356 3.91 -3.35 14.67
N GLY A 357 4.90 -4.20 14.51
CA GLY A 357 5.74 -4.29 13.31
C GLY A 357 5.23 -5.35 12.35
N TYR A 358 5.34 -5.06 11.07
CA TYR A 358 4.98 -5.94 9.96
C TYR A 358 6.27 -6.37 9.26
N ASN A 359 6.67 -7.63 9.45
CA ASN A 359 8.07 -8.06 9.31
C ASN A 359 8.27 -9.15 8.23
N GLU A 360 7.48 -9.12 7.16
CA GLU A 360 7.50 -10.10 6.06
C GLU A 360 6.94 -11.48 6.45
N ASP A 361 7.46 -12.14 7.50
CA ASP A 361 7.01 -13.46 7.96
C ASP A 361 6.16 -13.42 9.23
N THR A 362 6.27 -12.33 10.00
CA THR A 362 5.56 -12.15 11.27
C THR A 362 4.89 -10.79 11.40
N VAL A 363 3.87 -10.76 12.23
CA VAL A 363 3.43 -9.57 12.97
C VAL A 363 4.09 -9.60 14.35
N THR A 364 4.80 -8.55 14.70
CA THR A 364 5.63 -8.52 15.91
C THR A 364 5.23 -7.40 16.84
N VAL A 365 5.04 -7.74 18.11
CA VAL A 365 4.65 -6.79 19.15
C VAL A 365 5.89 -6.30 19.88
N TYR A 366 6.12 -4.99 19.82
CA TYR A 366 7.21 -4.32 20.53
C TYR A 366 6.63 -3.46 21.66
N ASP A 367 7.23 -3.56 22.84
CA ASP A 367 7.10 -2.54 23.86
C ASP A 367 8.17 -1.47 23.68
N SER A 368 7.74 -0.37 23.07
CA SER A 368 8.52 0.81 22.69
C SER A 368 8.41 1.95 23.70
N THR A 369 8.08 1.61 24.96
CA THR A 369 8.04 2.58 26.07
C THR A 369 9.43 3.16 26.31
N LYS A 370 10.44 2.29 26.33
CA LYS A 370 11.84 2.71 26.21
C LYS A 370 12.15 2.85 24.72
N LYS A 371 13.03 3.80 24.38
CA LYS A 371 13.40 4.15 22.99
C LYS A 371 14.91 4.31 22.83
N ASP A 372 15.67 3.93 23.84
CA ASP A 372 17.09 4.18 23.98
C ASP A 372 17.91 2.89 24.07
N GLY A 373 19.08 2.88 23.42
CA GLY A 373 19.99 1.75 23.42
C GLY A 373 19.77 0.73 22.29
N ASN A 374 20.41 -0.43 22.42
CA ASN A 374 20.26 -1.55 21.49
C ASN A 374 20.21 -2.88 22.30
N PRO A 375 19.02 -3.44 22.54
CA PRO A 375 17.74 -3.04 21.94
C PRO A 375 17.07 -1.85 22.64
N ALA A 376 16.51 -0.93 21.86
CA ALA A 376 15.73 0.20 22.35
C ALA A 376 14.32 -0.19 22.83
N SER A 377 13.82 -1.38 22.48
CA SER A 377 12.45 -1.84 22.80
C SER A 377 12.45 -3.33 23.11
N GLU A 378 11.44 -3.81 23.81
CA GLU A 378 11.29 -5.25 24.12
C GLU A 378 10.36 -5.91 23.10
N VAL A 379 10.73 -7.07 22.52
CA VAL A 379 9.79 -7.88 21.74
C VAL A 379 8.94 -8.71 22.71
N LEU A 380 7.63 -8.49 22.71
CA LEU A 380 6.68 -9.19 23.56
C LEU A 380 6.20 -10.51 22.94
N SER A 381 5.98 -10.52 21.63
CA SER A 381 5.56 -11.71 20.87
C SER A 381 5.79 -11.52 19.38
N ARG A 382 5.73 -12.65 18.67
CA ARG A 382 5.76 -12.76 17.20
C ARG A 382 4.67 -13.73 16.78
N LEU A 383 3.94 -13.38 15.74
CA LEU A 383 2.91 -14.23 15.17
C LEU A 383 3.10 -14.32 13.67
N SER A 384 3.25 -15.55 13.17
CA SER A 384 2.97 -15.85 11.77
C SER A 384 1.52 -16.35 11.62
N TYR A 385 1.00 -16.36 10.39
CA TYR A 385 -0.39 -16.69 10.09
C TYR A 385 -0.49 -17.64 8.88
N PRO A 386 -1.61 -18.37 8.73
CA PRO A 386 -1.78 -19.27 7.59
C PRO A 386 -1.64 -18.53 6.27
N GLY A 387 -0.64 -18.94 5.47
CA GLY A 387 -0.37 -18.32 4.17
C GLY A 387 0.51 -17.07 4.21
N ALA A 388 1.12 -16.72 5.35
CA ALA A 388 2.03 -15.57 5.43
C ALA A 388 3.18 -15.69 4.42
N THR A 389 3.31 -14.70 3.55
CA THR A 389 4.35 -14.62 2.51
C THR A 389 5.14 -13.32 2.60
N TYR A 390 4.45 -12.20 2.80
CA TYR A 390 5.04 -10.87 2.91
C TYR A 390 4.13 -9.92 3.70
N CYS A 391 4.05 -10.14 5.02
CA CYS A 391 3.42 -9.25 5.99
C CYS A 391 3.91 -7.81 5.79
N HIS A 392 3.07 -6.99 5.16
CA HIS A 392 3.49 -5.75 4.52
C HIS A 392 3.15 -4.52 5.36
N GLN A 393 1.87 -4.37 5.71
CA GLN A 393 1.38 -3.25 6.51
C GLN A 393 0.04 -3.60 7.16
N GLY A 394 -0.23 -3.01 8.32
CA GLY A 394 -1.52 -3.09 8.96
C GLY A 394 -1.88 -1.88 9.82
N TRP A 395 -3.12 -1.86 10.31
CA TRP A 395 -3.65 -0.76 11.12
C TRP A 395 -4.65 -1.23 12.18
N TRP A 396 -4.61 -0.63 13.37
CA TRP A 396 -5.62 -0.83 14.42
C TRP A 396 -7.02 -0.47 13.92
N THR A 397 -8.00 -1.33 14.16
CA THR A 397 -9.40 -1.12 13.73
C THR A 397 -10.06 0.08 14.38
N GLU A 398 -9.56 0.49 15.55
CA GLU A 398 -10.05 1.63 16.31
C GLU A 398 -8.89 2.47 16.81
N ARG A 399 -9.04 3.79 16.70
CA ARG A 399 -8.01 4.77 17.12
C ARG A 399 -7.72 4.76 18.63
N ASN A 400 -8.72 4.42 19.45
CA ASN A 400 -8.62 4.54 20.91
C ASN A 400 -8.84 3.20 21.64
N TRP A 401 -9.08 2.11 20.91
CA TRP A 401 -9.27 0.77 21.48
C TRP A 401 -8.44 -0.25 20.70
N HIS A 402 -7.28 -0.60 21.26
CA HIS A 402 -6.26 -1.39 20.57
C HIS A 402 -6.45 -2.88 20.85
N GLN A 403 -7.36 -3.52 20.11
CA GLN A 403 -7.62 -4.96 20.20
C GLN A 403 -7.39 -5.68 18.89
N TYR A 404 -7.88 -5.15 17.77
CA TYR A 404 -7.74 -5.81 16.47
C TYR A 404 -6.95 -4.95 15.50
N VAL A 405 -6.13 -5.61 14.69
CA VAL A 405 -5.42 -5.00 13.55
C VAL A 405 -5.91 -5.67 12.27
N LEU A 406 -6.09 -4.86 11.23
CA LEU A 406 -6.20 -5.36 9.86
C LEU A 406 -4.81 -5.38 9.23
N LEU A 407 -4.47 -6.46 8.55
CA LEU A 407 -3.17 -6.72 7.97
C LEU A 407 -3.31 -7.14 6.50
N ASN A 408 -2.37 -6.67 5.68
CA ASN A 408 -2.25 -7.02 4.28
C ASN A 408 -0.92 -7.73 4.01
N ASP A 409 -0.90 -8.59 2.98
CA ASP A 409 0.25 -9.43 2.59
C ASP A 409 0.54 -9.28 1.09
N GLU A 410 1.65 -8.64 0.75
CA GLU A 410 1.87 -8.13 -0.61
C GLU A 410 2.38 -9.18 -1.61
N LEU A 411 2.40 -10.46 -1.23
CA LEU A 411 2.95 -11.54 -2.04
C LEU A 411 2.05 -12.78 -2.09
N ASP A 412 0.98 -12.83 -1.30
CA ASP A 412 0.19 -14.06 -1.15
C ASP A 412 -0.62 -14.41 -2.41
N GLU A 413 -1.05 -13.41 -3.19
CA GLU A 413 -1.73 -13.62 -4.46
C GLU A 413 -0.78 -14.09 -5.56
N GLN A 414 0.49 -13.65 -5.53
CA GLN A 414 1.54 -14.11 -6.45
C GLN A 414 1.90 -15.57 -6.19
N GLU A 415 2.07 -15.95 -4.92
CA GLU A 415 2.38 -17.33 -4.53
C GLU A 415 1.14 -18.23 -4.55
N LYS A 416 -0.05 -17.64 -4.67
CA LYS A 416 -1.35 -18.32 -4.69
C LYS A 416 -1.55 -19.19 -3.45
N VAL A 417 -1.28 -18.62 -2.29
CA VAL A 417 -1.35 -19.32 -1.00
C VAL A 417 -2.61 -18.93 -0.23
N GLY A 418 -3.08 -19.84 0.63
CA GLY A 418 -4.21 -19.55 1.52
C GLY A 418 -5.48 -19.05 0.77
N PRO A 419 -6.25 -18.13 1.37
CA PRO A 419 -7.42 -17.54 0.72
C PRO A 419 -7.07 -16.71 -0.55
N ALA A 420 -5.84 -16.21 -0.64
CA ALA A 420 -5.32 -15.44 -1.77
C ALA A 420 -4.99 -16.30 -3.00
N ALA A 421 -5.08 -17.64 -2.91
CA ALA A 421 -4.95 -18.56 -4.04
C ALA A 421 -5.86 -18.24 -5.24
N SER A 422 -6.96 -17.52 -5.00
CA SER A 422 -7.87 -17.04 -6.04
C SER A 422 -7.31 -15.88 -6.88
N GLY A 423 -6.21 -15.26 -6.43
CA GLY A 423 -5.64 -14.03 -6.96
C GLY A 423 -6.38 -12.77 -6.51
N ARG A 424 -7.35 -12.89 -5.60
CA ARG A 424 -8.08 -11.75 -5.02
C ARG A 424 -7.42 -11.34 -3.71
N PRO A 425 -7.14 -10.03 -3.52
CA PRO A 425 -6.72 -9.40 -2.27
C PRO A 425 -7.40 -9.91 -1.02
N VAL A 426 -6.62 -10.25 0.01
CA VAL A 426 -7.09 -10.76 1.30
C VAL A 426 -6.59 -9.90 2.45
N THR A 427 -7.51 -9.29 3.19
CA THR A 427 -7.16 -8.62 4.44
C THR A 427 -7.36 -9.55 5.63
N HIS A 428 -6.32 -9.69 6.43
CA HIS A 428 -6.25 -10.52 7.62
C HIS A 428 -6.67 -9.76 8.89
N ILE A 429 -7.28 -10.46 9.84
CA ILE A 429 -7.71 -9.91 11.13
C ILE A 429 -6.90 -10.57 12.25
N ILE A 430 -6.09 -9.77 12.94
CA ILE A 430 -5.24 -10.21 14.05
C ILE A 430 -5.80 -9.69 15.37
N ASP A 431 -6.02 -10.59 16.33
CA ASP A 431 -6.48 -10.31 17.68
C ASP A 431 -5.30 -10.17 18.64
N PHE A 432 -5.21 -9.01 19.27
CA PHE A 432 -4.25 -8.60 20.29
C PHE A 432 -4.88 -8.52 21.68
N THR A 433 -5.86 -9.38 21.96
CA THR A 433 -6.46 -9.50 23.30
C THR A 433 -5.41 -9.83 24.37
N ASP A 434 -4.41 -10.63 24.00
CA ASP A 434 -3.18 -10.87 24.77
C ASP A 434 -1.97 -10.48 23.90
N LEU A 435 -1.26 -9.41 24.27
CA LEU A 435 -0.11 -8.90 23.49
C LEU A 435 1.08 -9.87 23.47
N ARG A 436 1.11 -10.86 24.37
CA ARG A 436 2.13 -11.91 24.39
C ARG A 436 1.73 -13.16 23.61
N ASN A 437 0.46 -13.26 23.21
CA ASN A 437 -0.06 -14.40 22.47
C ASN A 437 -1.17 -13.96 21.49
N PRO A 438 -0.83 -13.12 20.49
CA PRO A 438 -1.79 -12.66 19.50
C PRO A 438 -2.24 -13.82 18.60
N LYS A 439 -3.40 -13.66 17.96
CA LYS A 439 -4.02 -14.73 17.16
C LYS A 439 -4.56 -14.22 15.83
N ALA A 440 -4.32 -14.96 14.75
CA ALA A 440 -5.05 -14.77 13.50
C ALA A 440 -6.48 -15.31 13.67
N THR A 441 -7.49 -14.46 13.43
CA THR A 441 -8.90 -14.77 13.77
C THR A 441 -9.84 -14.85 12.57
N GLY A 442 -9.53 -14.13 11.49
CA GLY A 442 -10.38 -14.11 10.31
C GLY A 442 -9.72 -13.41 9.13
N THR A 443 -10.42 -13.42 8.01
CA THR A 443 -10.03 -12.72 6.79
C THR A 443 -11.28 -12.23 6.05
N PHE A 444 -11.10 -11.28 5.14
CA PHE A 444 -12.10 -10.94 4.13
C PHE A 444 -11.41 -10.55 2.83
N PHE A 445 -12.11 -10.70 1.70
CA PHE A 445 -11.58 -10.23 0.41
C PHE A 445 -11.70 -8.72 0.32
N ALA A 446 -10.60 -8.03 0.01
CA ALA A 446 -10.58 -6.57 -0.12
C ALA A 446 -11.17 -6.07 -1.45
N THR A 447 -11.30 -6.96 -2.45
CA THR A 447 -11.85 -6.62 -3.77
C THR A 447 -12.70 -7.77 -4.32
N ASP A 448 -13.48 -7.51 -5.38
CA ASP A 448 -14.30 -8.51 -6.07
C ASP A 448 -13.61 -9.19 -7.26
N HIS A 449 -12.41 -8.76 -7.63
CA HIS A 449 -11.64 -9.22 -8.79
C HIS A 449 -10.14 -9.34 -8.46
N LYS A 450 -9.33 -9.82 -9.40
CA LYS A 450 -7.91 -10.09 -9.13
C LYS A 450 -7.10 -8.80 -9.03
N ALA A 451 -6.23 -8.73 -8.03
CA ALA A 451 -5.28 -7.63 -7.81
C ALA A 451 -4.25 -8.09 -6.76
N ILE A 452 -3.45 -7.17 -6.26
CA ILE A 452 -2.57 -7.35 -5.09
C ILE A 452 -3.00 -6.33 -4.05
N ASP A 453 -3.10 -6.71 -2.78
CA ASP A 453 -3.39 -5.76 -1.71
C ASP A 453 -2.19 -4.81 -1.44
N HIS A 454 -2.45 -3.66 -0.81
CA HIS A 454 -1.36 -2.74 -0.44
C HIS A 454 -1.71 -1.97 0.83
N ASN A 455 -1.45 -0.65 0.90
CA ASN A 455 -1.65 0.09 2.15
C ASN A 455 -3.13 0.28 2.50
N LEU A 456 -3.45 0.03 3.78
CA LEU A 456 -4.73 0.27 4.40
C LEU A 456 -4.63 1.22 5.60
N TYR A 457 -5.62 2.08 5.74
CA TYR A 457 -5.70 3.08 6.78
C TYR A 457 -7.13 3.17 7.32
N ILE A 458 -7.30 3.23 8.64
CA ILE A 458 -8.64 3.16 9.26
C ILE A 458 -9.01 4.50 9.90
N VAL A 459 -10.18 5.01 9.51
CA VAL A 459 -10.79 6.22 10.06
C VAL A 459 -12.24 5.96 10.41
N ASN A 460 -12.60 6.14 11.69
CA ASN A 460 -13.96 5.99 12.20
C ASN A 460 -14.63 4.64 11.82
N GLY A 461 -13.88 3.54 11.86
CA GLY A 461 -14.39 2.21 11.53
C GLY A 461 -14.65 1.98 10.03
N LEU A 462 -14.04 2.82 9.18
CA LEU A 462 -13.91 2.58 7.74
C LEU A 462 -12.44 2.30 7.42
N ALA A 463 -12.17 1.17 6.80
CA ALA A 463 -10.85 0.83 6.27
C ALA A 463 -10.78 1.28 4.80
N TYR A 464 -9.90 2.24 4.53
CA TYR A 464 -9.57 2.72 3.19
C TYR A 464 -8.32 1.96 2.76
N GLN A 465 -8.36 1.31 1.60
CA GLN A 465 -7.31 0.40 1.18
C GLN A 465 -7.00 0.54 -0.30
N SER A 466 -5.74 0.84 -0.59
CA SER A 466 -5.16 0.77 -1.93
C SER A 466 -4.91 -0.69 -2.28
N ASN A 467 -5.36 -1.13 -3.45
CA ASN A 467 -5.21 -2.51 -3.94
C ASN A 467 -4.68 -2.51 -5.37
N TYR A 468 -3.52 -1.88 -5.61
CA TYR A 468 -2.86 -1.82 -6.92
C TYR A 468 -3.85 -1.59 -8.09
N GLY A 469 -4.00 -2.56 -9.00
CA GLY A 469 -4.89 -2.47 -10.16
C GLY A 469 -6.35 -2.21 -9.78
N ALA A 470 -6.83 -2.80 -8.68
CA ALA A 470 -8.22 -2.63 -8.24
C ALA A 470 -8.56 -1.25 -7.64
N GLY A 471 -7.59 -0.33 -7.55
CA GLY A 471 -7.82 1.03 -7.07
C GLY A 471 -8.02 1.13 -5.55
N ILE A 472 -8.86 2.08 -5.13
CA ILE A 472 -9.15 2.36 -3.72
C ILE A 472 -10.50 1.77 -3.30
N TRP A 473 -10.48 0.97 -2.23
CA TRP A 473 -11.67 0.33 -1.66
C TRP A 473 -11.91 0.79 -0.23
N VAL A 474 -13.18 0.97 0.15
CA VAL A 474 -13.59 1.36 1.49
C VAL A 474 -14.53 0.31 2.08
N HIS A 475 -14.13 -0.23 3.23
CA HIS A 475 -14.85 -1.26 3.96
C HIS A 475 -15.34 -0.76 5.32
N ASP A 476 -16.58 -1.09 5.69
CA ASP A 476 -17.04 -0.98 7.09
C ASP A 476 -16.53 -2.17 7.89
N VAL A 477 -15.65 -1.88 8.85
CA VAL A 477 -14.93 -2.89 9.64
C VAL A 477 -15.36 -2.89 11.11
N ARG A 478 -16.43 -2.16 11.47
CA ARG A 478 -16.92 -2.09 12.86
C ARG A 478 -17.37 -3.44 13.41
N SER A 479 -17.84 -4.32 12.54
CA SER A 479 -18.30 -5.67 12.89
C SER A 479 -17.20 -6.53 13.50
N VAL A 480 -15.92 -6.27 13.18
CA VAL A 480 -14.74 -7.02 13.69
C VAL A 480 -14.69 -7.07 15.21
N SER A 481 -15.10 -5.99 15.89
CA SER A 481 -15.14 -5.92 17.36
C SER A 481 -16.09 -6.94 18.00
N LYS A 482 -17.10 -7.41 17.26
CA LYS A 482 -18.13 -8.37 17.70
C LYS A 482 -17.94 -9.75 17.09
N ASP A 483 -17.53 -9.79 15.83
CA ASP A 483 -17.25 -11.00 15.07
C ASP A 483 -15.93 -10.82 14.30
N PRO A 484 -14.80 -11.28 14.86
CA PRO A 484 -13.49 -11.10 14.23
C PRO A 484 -13.25 -12.09 13.08
N SER A 485 -14.27 -12.84 12.64
CA SER A 485 -14.12 -13.72 11.47
C SER A 485 -14.10 -12.97 10.13
N GLY A 486 -14.47 -11.69 10.10
CA GLY A 486 -14.52 -10.86 8.88
C GLY A 486 -15.78 -11.03 8.01
N LYS A 487 -16.67 -11.99 8.32
CA LYS A 487 -17.86 -12.31 7.48
C LYS A 487 -18.87 -11.18 7.35
N ALA A 488 -18.89 -10.28 8.33
CA ALA A 488 -19.79 -9.13 8.37
C ALA A 488 -19.11 -7.81 7.98
N VAL A 489 -17.91 -7.86 7.38
CA VAL A 489 -17.28 -6.69 6.75
C VAL A 489 -17.99 -6.42 5.43
N SER A 490 -18.29 -5.16 5.14
CA SER A 490 -19.05 -4.78 3.93
C SER A 490 -18.38 -3.64 3.15
N VAL A 491 -18.50 -3.68 1.83
CA VAL A 491 -17.99 -2.64 0.94
C VAL A 491 -18.91 -1.42 0.93
N GLU A 492 -18.40 -0.29 1.44
CA GLU A 492 -19.07 1.02 1.45
C GLU A 492 -18.93 1.77 0.13
N GLY A 493 -17.81 1.57 -0.56
CA GLY A 493 -17.57 2.12 -1.89
C GLY A 493 -16.17 1.80 -2.41
N PHE A 494 -15.97 1.99 -3.69
CA PHE A 494 -14.66 1.86 -4.33
C PHE A 494 -14.57 2.74 -5.57
N PHE A 495 -13.34 3.02 -5.99
CA PHE A 495 -13.03 3.61 -7.28
C PHE A 495 -11.85 2.88 -7.88
N ASP A 496 -12.11 2.15 -8.96
CA ASP A 496 -11.12 1.43 -9.73
C ASP A 496 -10.39 2.40 -10.65
N ILE A 497 -9.08 2.58 -10.46
CA ILE A 497 -8.29 3.57 -11.20
C ILE A 497 -7.61 2.94 -12.43
N TYR A 498 -7.66 1.61 -12.58
CA TYR A 498 -6.95 0.86 -13.61
C TYR A 498 -7.91 0.04 -14.50
N PRO A 499 -8.74 0.68 -15.34
CA PRO A 499 -9.77 -0.01 -16.13
C PRO A 499 -9.24 -0.96 -17.22
N GLU A 500 -7.94 -0.97 -17.47
CA GLU A 500 -7.28 -1.73 -18.55
C GLU A 500 -7.35 -3.25 -18.34
N ASP A 501 -7.49 -3.71 -17.08
CA ASP A 501 -7.57 -5.14 -16.74
C ASP A 501 -9.00 -5.62 -16.47
N ASP A 502 -9.99 -4.73 -16.47
CA ASP A 502 -11.38 -5.05 -16.14
C ASP A 502 -11.97 -6.13 -17.05
N SER A 503 -11.63 -6.08 -18.34
CA SER A 503 -12.14 -7.03 -19.34
C SER A 503 -11.69 -8.48 -19.11
N VAL A 504 -10.62 -8.68 -18.33
CA VAL A 504 -10.07 -9.99 -17.97
C VAL A 504 -10.28 -10.36 -16.50
N GLY A 505 -11.04 -9.53 -15.77
CA GLY A 505 -11.36 -9.75 -14.36
C GLY A 505 -10.21 -9.43 -13.41
N GLY A 506 -9.35 -8.48 -13.77
CA GLY A 506 -8.21 -8.04 -12.99
C GLY A 506 -6.92 -8.84 -13.24
N ILE A 507 -5.78 -8.23 -12.90
CA ILE A 507 -4.45 -8.87 -12.95
C ILE A 507 -3.72 -8.80 -11.61
N VAL A 508 -2.98 -9.86 -11.28
CA VAL A 508 -2.11 -9.90 -10.10
C VAL A 508 -0.76 -9.29 -10.49
N GLN A 509 -0.71 -7.96 -10.61
CA GLN A 509 0.48 -7.18 -10.97
C GLN A 509 0.57 -5.88 -10.16
N PHE A 510 1.79 -5.34 -10.04
CA PHE A 510 2.09 -4.12 -9.29
C PHE A 510 1.83 -2.87 -10.14
N VAL A 511 0.57 -2.58 -10.45
CA VAL A 511 0.13 -1.44 -11.28
C VAL A 511 -0.90 -0.58 -10.55
N GLY A 512 -1.21 0.62 -11.04
CA GLY A 512 -2.30 1.41 -10.48
C GLY A 512 -1.96 2.02 -9.12
N THR A 513 -2.81 1.84 -8.12
CA THR A 513 -2.74 2.61 -6.86
C THR A 513 -1.65 2.10 -5.92
N TRP A 514 -0.67 2.94 -5.59
CA TRP A 514 0.31 2.68 -4.52
C TRP A 514 -0.23 3.06 -3.14
N SER A 515 -0.80 4.27 -3.04
CA SER A 515 -1.19 4.85 -1.75
C SER A 515 -2.36 5.79 -1.86
N HIS A 516 -2.90 6.15 -0.70
CA HIS A 516 -3.96 7.14 -0.58
C HIS A 516 -3.86 7.92 0.74
N PHE A 517 -4.52 9.07 0.82
CA PHE A 517 -4.67 9.86 2.03
C PHE A 517 -6.07 10.49 2.12
N LEU A 518 -6.76 10.28 3.26
CA LEU A 518 -8.08 10.88 3.54
C LEU A 518 -7.92 12.23 4.26
N PHE A 519 -8.41 13.29 3.64
CA PHE A 519 -8.45 14.62 4.23
C PHE A 519 -9.68 14.86 5.12
N PRO A 520 -9.63 15.81 6.07
CA PRO A 520 -10.80 16.24 6.85
C PRO A 520 -12.01 16.68 6.03
N SER A 521 -11.82 17.17 4.81
CA SER A 521 -12.88 17.48 3.84
C SER A 521 -13.66 16.26 3.32
N GLY A 522 -13.13 15.06 3.53
CA GLY A 522 -13.62 13.80 2.97
C GLY A 522 -13.06 13.50 1.57
N TYR A 523 -12.25 14.39 0.98
CA TYR A 523 -11.51 14.07 -0.23
C TYR A 523 -10.40 13.06 0.08
N ILE A 524 -10.21 12.14 -0.86
CA ILE A 524 -9.18 11.12 -0.82
C ILE A 524 -8.22 11.43 -1.97
N LEU A 525 -6.99 11.80 -1.63
CA LEU A 525 -5.89 11.83 -2.60
C LEU A 525 -5.44 10.39 -2.82
N VAL A 526 -5.38 9.96 -4.07
CA VAL A 526 -4.92 8.63 -4.46
C VAL A 526 -3.74 8.79 -5.41
N ASN A 527 -2.60 8.23 -5.07
CA ASN A 527 -1.41 8.28 -5.91
C ASN A 527 -1.17 6.92 -6.56
N THR A 528 -0.92 6.96 -7.87
CA THR A 528 -0.68 5.77 -8.69
C THR A 528 0.80 5.64 -9.06
N ILE A 529 1.20 4.48 -9.57
CA ILE A 529 2.56 4.23 -10.03
C ILE A 529 2.81 4.95 -11.36
N GLU A 530 1.96 4.73 -12.35
CA GLU A 530 2.27 5.12 -13.72
C GLU A 530 1.60 6.45 -14.15
N ARG A 531 0.45 6.81 -13.56
CA ARG A 531 -0.37 7.92 -14.09
C ARG A 531 -0.09 9.23 -13.39
N GLY A 532 -0.34 9.28 -12.10
CA GLY A 532 -0.42 10.52 -11.33
C GLY A 532 -1.34 10.43 -10.11
N ALA A 533 -1.80 11.61 -9.70
CA ALA A 533 -2.66 11.80 -8.54
C ALA A 533 -4.13 11.99 -8.96
N PHE A 534 -5.02 11.30 -8.26
CA PHE A 534 -6.46 11.43 -8.37
C PHE A 534 -7.03 12.01 -7.08
N THR A 535 -8.10 12.80 -7.19
CA THR A 535 -8.96 13.12 -6.04
C THR A 535 -10.29 12.42 -6.22
N VAL A 536 -10.64 11.54 -5.28
CA VAL A 536 -11.94 10.85 -5.24
C VAL A 536 -12.63 11.10 -3.90
N LYS A 537 -13.93 10.84 -3.81
CA LYS A 537 -14.66 10.98 -2.54
C LYS A 537 -15.93 10.14 -2.54
N LEU A 538 -16.23 9.53 -1.38
CA LEU A 538 -17.47 8.80 -1.19
C LEU A 538 -18.68 9.72 -1.43
N ALA A 539 -19.65 9.25 -2.21
CA ALA A 539 -20.84 10.02 -2.54
C ALA A 539 -21.83 10.07 -1.35
N ASN A 540 -21.95 8.97 -0.60
CA ASN A 540 -22.83 8.83 0.57
C ASN A 540 -22.15 8.03 1.68
N GLY A 541 -22.73 8.10 2.90
CA GLY A 541 -22.27 7.33 4.06
C GLY A 541 -21.30 8.10 4.97
N ARG A 542 -20.71 7.40 5.95
CA ARG A 542 -19.94 8.01 7.05
C ARG A 542 -18.67 8.73 6.59
N GLY A 543 -18.08 8.28 5.48
CA GLY A 543 -16.86 8.87 4.92
C GLY A 543 -17.10 9.94 3.84
N ALA A 544 -18.36 10.26 3.50
CA ALA A 544 -18.69 11.25 2.46
C ALA A 544 -18.64 12.70 2.96
N GLY A 545 -18.74 12.90 4.26
CA GLY A 545 -18.76 14.23 4.89
C GLY A 545 -17.39 14.71 5.37
N LYS A 546 -17.41 15.85 6.06
CA LYS A 546 -16.24 16.28 6.83
C LYS A 546 -15.99 15.31 7.98
N GLY A 547 -14.73 15.00 8.24
CA GLY A 547 -14.32 14.06 9.27
C GLY A 547 -13.00 14.48 9.92
N PRO A 548 -12.42 13.62 10.78
CA PRO A 548 -11.13 13.88 11.39
C PRO A 548 -9.95 13.80 10.40
N GLY A 549 -10.17 13.28 9.18
CA GLY A 549 -9.10 12.89 8.27
C GLY A 549 -8.29 11.71 8.82
N PHE A 550 -7.23 11.35 8.10
CA PHE A 550 -6.29 10.33 8.54
C PHE A 550 -5.18 10.90 9.45
N GLY A 551 -4.66 10.06 10.36
CA GLY A 551 -3.53 10.39 11.23
C GLY A 551 -3.91 11.16 12.50
N GLY A 552 -2.90 11.45 13.32
CA GLY A 552 -3.02 12.19 14.58
C GLY A 552 -3.13 11.32 15.83
N LYS A 553 -3.05 11.96 17.00
CA LYS A 553 -2.98 11.28 18.31
C LYS A 553 -4.24 10.46 18.61
N SER A 554 -4.05 9.39 19.38
CA SER A 554 -5.06 8.77 20.21
C SER A 554 -5.68 9.84 21.12
N ARG A 555 -7.00 9.86 21.23
CA ARG A 555 -7.71 10.79 22.13
C ARG A 555 -8.02 10.03 23.43
N GLY A 556 -7.35 10.36 24.54
CA GLY A 556 -7.75 9.84 25.86
C GLY A 556 -9.14 10.38 26.25
N GLN A 557 -10.03 9.72 27.00
CA GLN A 557 -10.10 8.37 27.56
C GLN A 557 -11.48 7.79 27.24
N GLY A 558 -11.57 6.48 27.01
CA GLY A 558 -12.83 5.73 26.99
C GLY A 558 -13.22 5.18 25.62
N ARG A 559 -13.85 3.99 25.64
CA ARG A 559 -14.60 3.44 24.51
C ARG A 559 -15.78 4.32 24.16
#